data_AF-A0A4Y7TSL9-F1
#
_entry.id   AF-A0A4Y7TSL9-F1
#
_cell.length_a   1.000
_cell.length_b   1.000
_cell.length_c   1.000
_cell.angle_alpha   90.00
_cell.angle_beta   90.00
_cell.angle_gamma   90.00
#
_symmetry.space_group_name_H-M   'P 1'
#
loop_
_entity.id
_entity.type
_entity.pdbx_description
1 polymer ?
#
loop_
_entity_poly.entity_id
_entity_poly.type
_entity_poly.pdbx_seq_one_letter_code
_entity_poly.pdbx_strand_id
1 'polypeptide(L)'
;AIVCYEGTDSGHGAWTCAKDSSASTCHHIRLARAFMQQNFGMEGVPEDTGVRGTQYDTSRVRSPRRTKPVSHLSRPPPIWACVNDEERALGRYDPSRARDFQNPIPLEDTDSCVCARDEAVCSPFSNTTEETCTIYGMTRAWVGKVTLQRCSICKTRTIGPDGRSLGLFNWNNRILVAEDLLDDYTSACLSSETPFSAFSTHTTRRYQTHRSPIPFLPEKTFLAIWFGFIELVDVNIRNKDMCSKCGPTPATTIWDGVSLAFRREHVKTSLEPPTVITDDPPIRSNVNYVREQQCISDKTLRQLLRKVIAGPSLFKNPSPTVNLTVTDDAANLSSEDEFGALPDDAQSFKPGTQAKARKDIEDRVSAIPGLCSQLEGLNGSLGALFARWFGMAAVCARREPPNPYQRFFVQIAAEESILQMMNRPAIANLKAFISSPSRQTIDGLITIPTLYDLFRYEFNLTASISSESFGACRWLCERGETVLNRLLARNARPQGALAATGLARDSELPVEKNWKLVSAVEQCRFPQHQY
;
A
#
# COMPACT_ATOMS: atom_id res chain seq x y z
N ALA A 1 14.63 3.96 16.12
CA ALA A 1 14.40 3.25 17.40
C ALA A 1 13.16 3.87 18.01
N ILE A 2 12.29 3.09 18.66
CA ILE A 2 11.11 3.65 19.34
C ILE A 2 11.55 4.11 20.73
N VAL A 3 11.26 5.36 21.07
CA VAL A 3 11.47 5.91 22.42
C VAL A 3 10.10 6.18 23.01
N CYS A 4 9.83 5.62 24.19
CA CYS A 4 8.62 5.86 24.94
C CYS A 4 8.93 6.78 26.13
N TYR A 5 8.02 7.70 26.39
CA TYR A 5 8.08 8.63 27.51
C TYR A 5 6.82 8.46 28.37
N GLU A 6 7.01 8.21 29.66
CA GLU A 6 5.95 8.24 30.68
C GLU A 6 6.32 9.26 31.74
N GLY A 7 5.64 10.41 31.74
CA GLY A 7 5.89 11.51 32.66
C GLY A 7 5.04 12.73 32.40
N THR A 8 5.36 13.82 33.07
CA THR A 8 4.66 15.11 32.94
C THR A 8 5.05 15.83 31.65
N ASP A 9 4.25 16.79 31.18
CA ASP A 9 4.59 17.59 30.01
C ASP A 9 5.87 18.44 30.20
N SER A 10 6.32 18.57 31.45
CA SER A 10 7.60 19.19 31.82
C SER A 10 8.84 18.31 31.56
N GLY A 11 8.73 17.22 30.78
CA GLY A 11 9.85 16.32 30.45
C GLY A 11 10.39 15.48 31.62
N HIS A 12 9.80 15.62 32.81
CA HIS A 12 10.10 14.83 34.00
C HIS A 12 9.34 13.50 33.97
N GLY A 13 10.06 12.41 33.72
CA GLY A 13 9.47 11.08 33.63
C GLY A 13 10.46 10.00 33.28
N ALA A 14 9.94 8.78 33.16
CA ALA A 14 10.68 7.62 32.70
C ALA A 14 10.79 7.64 31.17
N TRP A 15 12.01 7.46 30.67
CA TRP A 15 12.30 7.34 29.25
C TRP A 15 12.82 5.94 28.98
N THR A 16 12.21 5.24 28.03
CA THR A 16 12.63 3.90 27.61
C THR A 16 12.88 3.87 26.12
N CYS A 17 13.90 3.11 25.68
CA CYS A 17 14.26 2.96 24.28
C CYS A 17 14.17 1.48 23.89
N ALA A 18 13.42 1.18 22.83
CA ALA A 18 13.25 -0.20 22.35
C ALA A 18 14.55 -0.84 21.83
N LYS A 19 15.59 -0.04 21.53
CA LYS A 19 16.92 -0.55 21.15
C LYS A 19 17.88 -0.68 22.32
N ASP A 20 17.58 -0.03 23.45
CA ASP A 20 18.46 0.02 24.61
C ASP A 20 17.59 0.22 25.86
N SER A 21 16.96 -0.87 26.28
CA SER A 21 15.96 -0.85 27.36
C SER A 21 16.56 -0.56 28.73
N SER A 22 17.88 -0.74 28.88
CA SER A 22 18.62 -0.47 30.12
C SER A 22 19.16 0.95 30.23
N ALA A 23 19.32 1.68 29.12
CA ALA A 23 19.89 3.01 29.15
C ALA A 23 18.82 4.09 29.30
N SER A 24 18.85 4.82 30.42
CA SER A 24 18.00 5.99 30.67
C SER A 24 18.40 7.23 29.85
N THR A 25 19.55 7.19 29.17
CA THR A 25 20.16 8.33 28.47
C THR A 25 20.81 7.97 27.13
N CYS A 26 20.30 6.95 26.44
CA CYS A 26 20.82 6.63 25.10
C CYS A 26 20.63 7.79 24.11
N HIS A 27 21.39 7.79 23.01
CA HIS A 27 21.34 8.84 22.00
C HIS A 27 19.91 9.12 21.47
N HIS A 28 19.09 8.08 21.31
CA HIS A 28 17.69 8.23 20.89
C HIS A 28 16.83 8.95 21.93
N ILE A 29 17.00 8.66 23.22
CA ILE A 29 16.29 9.34 24.31
C ILE A 29 16.71 10.81 24.37
N ARG A 30 18.00 11.11 24.18
CA ARG A 30 18.49 12.50 24.12
C ARG A 30 17.86 13.29 22.98
N LEU A 31 17.77 12.70 21.78
CA LEU A 31 17.11 13.35 20.64
C LEU A 31 15.61 13.55 20.89
N ALA A 32 14.93 12.56 21.48
CA ALA A 32 13.52 12.67 21.81
C ALA A 32 13.25 13.75 22.88
N ARG A 33 14.13 13.87 23.90
CA ARG A 33 14.08 14.96 24.88
C ARG A 33 14.28 16.33 24.25
N ALA A 34 15.28 16.48 23.39
CA ALA A 34 15.55 17.74 22.69
C ALA A 34 14.35 18.15 21.81
N PHE A 35 13.76 17.19 21.10
CA PHE A 35 12.54 17.41 20.31
C PHE A 35 11.36 17.84 21.20
N MET A 36 11.17 17.19 22.35
CA MET A 36 10.11 17.56 23.29
C MET A 36 10.32 18.97 23.85
N GLN A 37 11.56 19.32 24.25
CA GLN A 37 11.87 20.64 24.77
C GLN A 37 11.63 21.76 23.72
N GLN A 38 12.00 21.49 22.47
CA GLN A 38 11.87 22.46 21.37
C GLN A 38 10.40 22.71 20.96
N ASN A 39 9.54 21.68 20.98
CA ASN A 39 8.16 21.79 20.49
C ASN A 39 7.16 22.19 21.58
N PHE A 40 7.47 21.94 22.86
CA PHE A 40 6.57 22.23 23.98
C PHE A 40 6.99 23.47 24.81
N GLY A 41 7.92 24.30 24.29
CA GLY A 41 8.23 25.61 24.87
C GLY A 41 8.88 25.54 26.26
N MET A 42 9.73 24.54 26.49
CA MET A 42 10.37 24.28 27.78
C MET A 42 11.60 25.16 27.99
N GLU A 43 11.40 26.42 28.37
CA GLU A 43 12.48 27.26 28.90
C GLU A 43 12.73 26.90 30.38
N GLY A 44 13.93 26.41 30.71
CA GLY A 44 14.39 26.42 32.11
C GLY A 44 15.12 25.20 32.69
N VAL A 45 15.63 24.25 31.90
CA VAL A 45 16.58 23.26 32.44
C VAL A 45 18.01 23.73 32.18
N PRO A 46 18.87 23.84 33.21
CA PRO A 46 20.25 24.33 33.04
C PRO A 46 21.02 23.49 32.03
N GLU A 47 21.67 24.17 31.09
CA GLU A 47 22.61 23.61 30.13
C GLU A 47 23.74 22.87 30.84
N ASP A 48 23.78 21.54 30.70
CA ASP A 48 25.04 20.83 30.87
C ASP A 48 25.81 20.86 29.55
N THR A 49 26.62 21.90 29.46
CA THR A 49 27.84 22.08 28.65
C THR A 49 27.93 21.36 27.30
N GLY A 50 27.72 22.14 26.24
CA GLY A 50 28.64 22.13 25.09
C GLY A 50 28.23 21.33 23.86
N VAL A 51 27.15 21.71 23.17
CA VAL A 51 27.04 21.47 21.72
C VAL A 51 26.35 22.66 21.07
N ARG A 52 27.08 23.34 20.18
CA ARG A 52 26.60 24.44 19.32
C ARG A 52 25.25 24.10 18.70
N GLY A 53 24.35 25.08 18.70
CA GLY A 53 23.03 25.01 18.08
C GLY A 53 23.08 24.35 16.70
N THR A 54 22.48 23.17 16.63
CA THR A 54 22.26 22.48 15.35
C THR A 54 20.96 23.03 14.79
N GLN A 55 21.08 23.93 13.80
CA GLN A 55 20.01 24.13 12.83
C GLN A 55 19.55 22.74 12.36
N TYR A 56 18.23 22.55 12.34
CA TYR A 56 17.58 21.32 11.95
C TYR A 56 17.87 21.06 10.47
N ASP A 57 18.97 20.36 10.19
CA ASP A 57 19.35 19.94 8.85
C ASP A 57 18.48 18.74 8.46
N THR A 58 17.42 19.03 7.71
CA THR A 58 16.51 18.03 7.12
C THR A 58 17.21 17.05 6.17
N SER A 59 18.49 17.26 5.82
CA SER A 59 19.28 16.31 5.02
C SER A 59 19.58 14.98 5.74
N ARG A 60 19.35 14.89 7.06
CA ARG A 60 19.75 13.72 7.87
C ARG A 60 18.65 12.71 8.18
N VAL A 61 17.40 12.95 7.77
CA VAL A 61 16.45 11.83 7.62
C VAL A 61 16.97 11.03 6.43
N ARG A 62 17.69 9.94 6.70
CA ARG A 62 18.08 8.96 5.68
C ARG A 62 16.80 8.34 5.13
N SER A 63 16.21 9.02 4.15
CA SER A 63 15.24 8.43 3.25
C SER A 63 15.85 7.14 2.70
N PRO A 64 15.06 6.05 2.55
CA PRO A 64 15.54 4.85 1.86
C PRO A 64 16.23 5.32 0.59
N ARG A 65 17.46 4.85 0.32
CA ARG A 65 18.34 5.35 -0.75
C ARG A 65 17.55 5.40 -2.06
N ARG A 66 16.89 6.51 -2.34
CA ARG A 66 16.12 6.70 -3.57
C ARG A 66 17.16 6.69 -4.67
N THR A 67 17.05 5.72 -5.56
CA THR A 67 17.85 5.73 -6.78
C THR A 67 17.41 6.99 -7.52
N LYS A 68 18.27 8.00 -7.58
CA LYS A 68 17.99 9.20 -8.35
C LYS A 68 18.19 8.86 -9.84
N PRO A 69 17.34 9.36 -10.74
CA PRO A 69 17.49 9.14 -12.17
C PRO A 69 18.84 9.67 -12.67
N VAL A 70 19.32 9.16 -13.82
CA VAL A 70 20.46 9.74 -14.54
C VAL A 70 20.03 11.04 -15.21
N SER A 71 18.81 11.09 -15.75
CA SER A 71 18.21 12.35 -16.20
C SER A 71 18.11 13.38 -15.07
N HIS A 72 18.29 14.64 -15.41
CA HIS A 72 18.32 15.79 -14.49
C HIS A 72 17.92 17.11 -15.13
N LEU A 73 17.97 17.22 -16.46
CA LEU A 73 17.48 18.42 -17.13
C LEU A 73 15.97 18.51 -16.99
N SER A 74 15.48 19.70 -16.66
CA SER A 74 14.04 19.98 -16.58
C SER A 74 13.32 19.59 -17.87
N ARG A 75 12.13 19.00 -17.72
CA ARG A 75 11.29 18.56 -18.83
C ARG A 75 10.07 19.46 -18.94
N PRO A 76 9.64 19.85 -20.14
CA PRO A 76 8.39 20.60 -20.26
C PRO A 76 7.19 19.69 -19.91
N PRO A 77 6.13 20.21 -19.26
CA PRO A 77 4.90 19.45 -19.09
C PRO A 77 4.26 19.12 -20.44
N PRO A 78 3.43 18.06 -20.55
CA PRO A 78 2.67 17.77 -21.76
C PRO A 78 1.92 19.00 -22.27
N ILE A 79 1.71 19.12 -23.60
CA ILE A 79 1.09 20.33 -24.21
C ILE A 79 -0.26 20.66 -23.56
N TRP A 80 -1.08 19.62 -23.30
CA TRP A 80 -2.39 19.76 -22.66
C TRP A 80 -2.32 20.18 -21.19
N ALA A 81 -1.16 20.01 -20.53
CA ALA A 81 -0.90 20.37 -19.15
C ALA A 81 -0.20 21.72 -18.98
N CYS A 82 0.17 22.40 -20.08
CA CYS A 82 0.85 23.70 -20.03
C CYS A 82 -0.14 24.81 -19.66
N VAL A 83 0.25 25.61 -18.67
CA VAL A 83 -0.56 26.69 -18.10
C VAL A 83 -0.28 28.03 -18.76
N ASN A 84 0.94 28.24 -19.29
CA ASN A 84 1.35 29.50 -19.92
C ASN A 84 2.05 29.27 -21.29
N ASP A 85 2.18 30.33 -22.07
CA ASP A 85 2.78 30.27 -23.41
C ASP A 85 4.30 30.02 -23.36
N GLU A 86 4.98 30.37 -22.27
CA GLU A 86 6.41 30.08 -22.06
C GLU A 86 6.64 28.56 -21.99
N GLU A 87 5.82 27.83 -21.23
CA GLU A 87 5.83 26.36 -21.15
C GLU A 87 5.50 25.69 -22.49
N ARG A 88 4.60 26.29 -23.27
CA ARG A 88 4.26 25.81 -24.61
C ARG A 88 5.40 26.03 -25.60
N ALA A 89 6.16 27.11 -25.44
CA ALA A 89 7.29 27.48 -26.28
C ALA A 89 8.58 26.71 -25.97
N LEU A 90 8.65 25.99 -24.85
CA LEU A 90 9.80 25.12 -24.55
C LEU A 90 9.98 24.08 -25.67
N GLY A 91 11.23 23.91 -26.11
CA GLY A 91 11.59 22.92 -27.12
C GLY A 91 11.16 21.53 -26.69
N ARG A 92 10.21 20.94 -27.44
CA ARG A 92 9.67 19.61 -27.21
C ARG A 92 10.33 18.62 -28.14
N TYR A 93 10.44 17.40 -27.63
CA TYR A 93 10.72 16.28 -28.47
C TYR A 93 9.54 16.00 -29.41
N ASP A 94 9.85 15.59 -30.64
CA ASP A 94 8.86 15.08 -31.58
C ASP A 94 8.74 13.56 -31.41
N PRO A 95 7.60 13.04 -30.90
CA PRO A 95 7.40 11.60 -30.67
C PRO A 95 7.59 10.75 -31.93
N SER A 96 7.40 11.32 -33.12
CA SER A 96 7.62 10.61 -34.38
C SER A 96 9.08 10.16 -34.55
N ARG A 97 10.02 10.85 -33.88
CA ARG A 97 11.45 10.58 -33.93
C ARG A 97 11.92 9.57 -32.89
N ALA A 98 11.02 8.96 -32.10
CA ALA A 98 11.34 8.06 -30.95
C ALA A 98 12.26 6.89 -31.29
N ARG A 99 12.50 6.62 -32.59
CA ARG A 99 13.37 5.56 -33.09
C ARG A 99 14.54 6.04 -33.94
N ASP A 100 14.58 7.33 -34.26
CA ASP A 100 15.58 7.94 -35.15
C ASP A 100 16.72 8.56 -34.33
N PHE A 101 17.17 7.87 -33.30
CA PHE A 101 18.31 8.28 -32.48
C PHE A 101 19.56 7.49 -32.86
N GLN A 102 20.71 8.13 -32.70
CA GLN A 102 22.00 7.49 -32.91
C GLN A 102 22.20 6.36 -31.90
N ASN A 103 22.68 5.20 -32.36
CA ASN A 103 22.99 4.05 -31.51
C ASN A 103 24.50 3.74 -31.65
N PRO A 104 25.32 3.90 -30.60
CA PRO A 104 24.94 4.23 -29.21
C PRO A 104 24.44 5.67 -29.05
N ILE A 105 23.57 5.90 -28.05
CA ILE A 105 23.12 7.24 -27.64
C ILE A 105 24.36 7.97 -27.09
N PRO A 106 24.76 9.11 -27.69
CA PRO A 106 25.99 9.82 -27.33
C PRO A 106 25.83 10.57 -26.00
N LEU A 107 26.96 10.82 -25.34
CA LEU A 107 27.04 11.79 -24.25
C LEU A 107 27.02 13.22 -24.81
N GLU A 108 26.34 14.12 -24.13
CA GLU A 108 26.36 15.55 -24.34
C GLU A 108 27.27 16.22 -23.29
N ASP A 109 27.78 17.42 -23.61
CA ASP A 109 28.68 18.17 -22.72
C ASP A 109 27.99 18.59 -21.40
N THR A 110 26.65 18.55 -21.35
CA THR A 110 25.85 18.84 -20.16
C THR A 110 25.59 17.61 -19.29
N ASP A 111 25.95 16.41 -19.75
CA ASP A 111 25.70 15.19 -18.98
C ASP A 111 26.58 15.14 -17.73
N SER A 112 25.97 14.76 -16.61
CA SER A 112 26.63 14.83 -15.31
C SER A 112 26.32 13.63 -14.43
N CYS A 113 27.23 13.33 -13.51
CA CYS A 113 27.01 12.29 -12.53
C CYS A 113 26.04 12.74 -11.45
N VAL A 114 25.16 11.84 -11.04
CA VAL A 114 24.23 11.99 -9.92
C VAL A 114 24.93 12.36 -8.59
N CYS A 115 26.23 12.09 -8.42
CA CYS A 115 26.93 12.41 -7.18
C CYS A 115 27.20 13.91 -6.99
N ALA A 116 27.34 14.68 -8.07
CA ALA A 116 27.61 16.11 -8.06
C ALA A 116 27.27 16.68 -9.46
N ARG A 117 26.02 17.11 -9.66
CA ARG A 117 25.48 17.45 -10.98
C ARG A 117 26.24 18.59 -11.68
N ASP A 118 26.79 19.52 -10.93
CA ASP A 118 27.48 20.70 -11.50
C ASP A 118 29.00 20.52 -11.57
N GLU A 119 29.56 19.53 -10.88
CA GLU A 119 31.01 19.34 -10.77
C GLU A 119 31.49 18.08 -11.50
N ALA A 120 30.68 17.03 -11.53
CA ALA A 120 31.00 15.75 -12.16
C ALA A 120 30.43 15.67 -13.58
N VAL A 121 30.76 16.66 -14.40
CA VAL A 121 30.32 16.78 -15.80
C VAL A 121 31.15 15.85 -16.70
N CYS A 122 30.53 15.42 -17.81
CA CYS A 122 31.19 14.72 -18.90
C CYS A 122 32.43 15.47 -19.36
N SER A 123 33.48 14.74 -19.72
CA SER A 123 34.73 15.33 -20.22
C SER A 123 35.02 14.77 -21.61
N PRO A 124 35.20 15.63 -22.62
CA PRO A 124 35.44 15.18 -24.00
C PRO A 124 36.78 14.45 -24.16
N PHE A 125 37.68 14.56 -23.19
CA PHE A 125 39.00 13.94 -23.20
C PHE A 125 39.06 12.61 -22.44
N SER A 126 37.97 12.21 -21.79
CA SER A 126 37.94 10.97 -21.01
C SER A 126 37.51 9.78 -21.86
N ASN A 127 38.04 8.60 -21.52
CA ASN A 127 37.62 7.36 -22.18
C ASN A 127 36.14 7.08 -21.94
N THR A 128 35.44 6.75 -23.02
CA THR A 128 34.04 6.32 -23.00
C THR A 128 33.94 4.82 -23.21
N THR A 129 32.83 4.25 -22.74
CA THR A 129 32.47 2.84 -22.92
C THR A 129 31.02 2.74 -23.37
N GLU A 130 30.69 1.78 -24.23
CA GLU A 130 29.30 1.48 -24.58
C GLU A 130 28.71 0.45 -23.61
N GLU A 131 27.49 0.69 -23.12
CA GLU A 131 26.71 -0.29 -22.36
C GLU A 131 25.35 -0.54 -23.03
N THR A 132 24.88 -1.79 -22.96
CA THR A 132 23.57 -2.17 -23.49
C THR A 132 22.47 -1.69 -22.54
N CYS A 133 21.39 -1.15 -23.10
CA CYS A 133 20.23 -0.69 -22.36
C CYS A 133 18.92 -1.19 -22.98
N THR A 134 17.84 -1.14 -22.20
CA THR A 134 16.47 -1.35 -22.67
C THR A 134 15.74 -0.02 -22.73
N ILE A 135 15.11 0.25 -23.86
CA ILE A 135 14.34 1.46 -24.11
C ILE A 135 12.86 1.06 -24.17
N TYR A 136 12.07 1.59 -23.24
CA TYR A 136 10.63 1.35 -23.14
C TYR A 136 9.86 2.47 -23.83
N GLY A 137 9.14 2.14 -24.90
CA GLY A 137 8.23 3.07 -25.58
C GLY A 137 6.77 2.69 -25.39
N MET A 138 5.87 3.35 -26.14
CA MET A 138 4.44 3.19 -25.86
C MET A 138 3.86 1.79 -26.15
N THR A 139 4.35 1.13 -27.20
CA THR A 139 3.78 -0.15 -27.69
C THR A 139 4.71 -1.34 -27.52
N ARG A 140 6.01 -1.09 -27.34
CA ARG A 140 7.05 -2.10 -27.26
C ARG A 140 8.29 -1.54 -26.57
N ALA A 141 9.14 -2.45 -26.11
CA ALA A 141 10.49 -2.16 -25.69
C ALA A 141 11.51 -2.78 -26.66
N TRP A 142 12.69 -2.17 -26.75
CA TRP A 142 13.78 -2.64 -27.61
C TRP A 142 15.14 -2.44 -26.94
N VAL A 143 16.13 -3.16 -27.45
CA VAL A 143 17.52 -3.06 -26.99
C VAL A 143 18.20 -1.90 -27.71
N GLY A 144 18.90 -1.05 -26.96
CA GLY A 144 19.76 0.02 -27.46
C GLY A 144 21.12 -0.01 -26.78
N LYS A 145 21.96 0.97 -27.09
CA LYS A 145 23.21 1.20 -26.37
C LYS A 145 23.32 2.65 -25.95
N VAL A 146 24.02 2.90 -24.86
CA VAL A 146 24.38 4.24 -24.36
C VAL A 146 25.89 4.36 -24.26
N THR A 147 26.42 5.54 -24.58
CA THR A 147 27.80 5.90 -24.31
C THR A 147 27.92 6.36 -22.86
N LEU A 148 28.89 5.81 -22.12
CA LEU A 148 29.11 6.08 -20.71
C LEU A 148 30.54 6.55 -20.45
N GLN A 149 30.72 7.35 -19.41
CA GLN A 149 32.03 7.78 -18.92
C GLN A 149 32.13 7.52 -17.42
N ARG A 150 33.30 7.10 -16.91
CA ARG A 150 33.49 7.00 -15.45
C ARG A 150 33.50 8.38 -14.81
N CYS A 151 32.76 8.53 -13.71
CA CYS A 151 32.75 9.77 -12.94
C CYS A 151 34.14 10.03 -12.32
N SER A 152 34.70 11.21 -12.59
CA SER A 152 36.00 11.65 -12.07
C SER A 152 36.01 11.83 -10.54
N ILE A 153 34.86 12.21 -9.95
CA ILE A 153 34.72 12.51 -8.52
C ILE A 153 34.53 11.23 -7.70
N CYS A 154 33.43 10.50 -7.90
CA CYS A 154 33.10 9.36 -7.05
C CYS A 154 33.73 8.04 -7.49
N LYS A 155 34.26 7.96 -8.72
CA LYS A 155 34.92 6.80 -9.38
C LYS A 155 34.11 5.50 -9.46
N THR A 156 32.97 5.42 -8.78
CA THR A 156 32.12 4.23 -8.62
C THR A 156 30.93 4.24 -9.58
N ARG A 157 30.49 5.44 -10.00
CA ARG A 157 29.35 5.61 -10.90
C ARG A 157 29.82 5.96 -12.32
N THR A 158 28.93 5.72 -13.28
CA THR A 158 29.06 6.15 -14.66
C THR A 158 28.16 7.35 -14.93
N ILE A 159 28.69 8.33 -15.66
CA ILE A 159 27.94 9.39 -16.33
C ILE A 159 27.33 8.76 -17.59
N GLY A 160 26.05 9.00 -17.82
CA GLY A 160 25.34 8.56 -19.01
C GLY A 160 24.43 9.67 -19.53
N PRO A 161 23.85 9.48 -20.71
CA PRO A 161 23.12 10.53 -21.41
C PRO A 161 21.84 10.93 -20.68
N ASP A 162 21.56 12.23 -20.58
CA ASP A 162 20.32 12.75 -20.00
C ASP A 162 19.09 12.37 -20.84
N GLY A 163 19.23 12.36 -22.17
CA GLY A 163 18.22 11.90 -23.12
C GLY A 163 17.12 12.90 -23.47
N ARG A 164 17.13 14.13 -22.92
CA ARG A 164 16.11 15.17 -23.19
C ARG A 164 15.93 15.51 -24.65
N SER A 165 17.04 15.72 -25.36
CA SER A 165 17.03 16.01 -26.80
C SER A 165 16.36 14.90 -27.63
N LEU A 166 16.31 13.68 -27.09
CA LEU A 166 15.77 12.48 -27.72
C LEU A 166 14.39 12.09 -27.18
N GLY A 167 13.78 12.87 -26.28
CA GLY A 167 12.53 12.50 -25.62
C GLY A 167 12.64 11.20 -24.82
N LEU A 168 13.83 10.96 -24.24
CA LEU A 168 14.11 9.80 -23.40
C LEU A 168 14.40 10.27 -21.98
N PHE A 169 13.87 9.52 -21.02
CA PHE A 169 14.18 9.63 -19.61
C PHE A 169 15.06 8.45 -19.19
N ASN A 170 16.31 8.73 -18.85
CA ASN A 170 17.31 7.77 -18.43
C ASN A 170 17.24 7.56 -16.90
N TRP A 171 16.74 6.41 -16.48
CA TRP A 171 16.63 6.07 -15.07
C TRP A 171 17.97 5.66 -14.46
N ASN A 172 18.73 4.78 -15.11
CA ASN A 172 19.93 4.16 -14.52
C ASN A 172 20.96 3.64 -15.54
N ASN A 173 21.02 4.23 -16.74
CA ASN A 173 21.83 3.81 -17.89
C ASN A 173 21.47 2.45 -18.51
N ARG A 174 20.65 1.64 -17.83
CA ARG A 174 20.16 0.34 -18.33
C ARG A 174 18.69 0.38 -18.71
N ILE A 175 17.92 1.26 -18.08
CA ILE A 175 16.50 1.47 -18.34
C ILE A 175 16.31 2.92 -18.77
N LEU A 176 15.91 3.08 -20.03
CA LEU A 176 15.47 4.36 -20.58
C LEU A 176 13.98 4.22 -20.92
N VAL A 177 13.21 5.28 -20.69
CA VAL A 177 11.77 5.30 -20.94
C VAL A 177 11.47 6.52 -21.81
N ALA A 178 10.71 6.32 -22.89
CA ALA A 178 10.28 7.41 -23.74
C ALA A 178 9.30 8.32 -22.98
N GLU A 179 9.44 9.63 -23.16
CA GLU A 179 8.62 10.63 -22.49
C GLU A 179 7.13 10.45 -22.83
N ASP A 180 6.81 10.05 -24.05
CA ASP A 180 5.43 9.81 -24.49
C ASP A 180 4.69 8.75 -23.64
N LEU A 181 5.39 7.69 -23.23
CA LEU A 181 4.86 6.67 -22.32
C LEU A 181 4.63 7.21 -20.90
N LEU A 182 5.50 8.11 -20.43
CA LEU A 182 5.35 8.75 -19.11
C LEU A 182 4.23 9.80 -19.12
N ASP A 183 4.08 10.51 -20.22
CA ASP A 183 3.00 11.46 -20.48
C ASP A 183 1.65 10.75 -20.64
N ASP A 184 1.59 9.58 -21.29
CA ASP A 184 0.37 8.75 -21.41
C ASP A 184 -0.15 8.35 -20.03
N TYR A 185 0.73 7.92 -19.13
CA TYR A 185 0.33 7.64 -17.75
C TYR A 185 -0.11 8.89 -17.00
N THR A 186 0.62 10.00 -17.14
CA THR A 186 0.26 11.28 -16.52
C THR A 186 -1.13 11.75 -16.98
N SER A 187 -1.45 11.57 -18.26
CA SER A 187 -2.77 11.85 -18.81
C SER A 187 -3.83 10.90 -18.22
N ALA A 188 -3.57 9.59 -18.20
CA ALA A 188 -4.51 8.60 -17.69
C ALA A 188 -4.80 8.79 -16.20
N CYS A 189 -3.77 9.07 -15.38
CA CYS A 189 -3.94 9.24 -13.94
C CYS A 189 -4.70 10.52 -13.59
N LEU A 190 -4.51 11.60 -14.36
CA LEU A 190 -5.22 12.87 -14.13
C LEU A 190 -6.64 12.89 -14.73
N SER A 191 -6.86 12.25 -15.88
CA SER A 191 -8.16 12.29 -16.56
C SER A 191 -9.16 11.24 -16.06
N SER A 192 -8.68 10.11 -15.54
CA SER A 192 -9.51 8.96 -15.20
C SER A 192 -9.15 8.30 -13.88
N GLU A 193 -8.31 8.95 -13.06
CA GLU A 193 -7.84 8.43 -11.78
C GLU A 193 -7.22 7.03 -11.90
N THR A 194 -6.64 6.72 -13.07
CA THR A 194 -6.11 5.38 -13.36
C THR A 194 -4.96 5.04 -12.40
N PRO A 195 -5.06 3.97 -11.58
CA PRO A 195 -3.98 3.57 -10.70
C PRO A 195 -2.82 2.93 -11.48
N PHE A 196 -1.61 2.97 -10.91
CA PHE A 196 -0.40 2.37 -11.51
C PHE A 196 -0.59 0.90 -11.91
N SER A 197 -1.29 0.10 -11.09
CA SER A 197 -1.55 -1.31 -11.36
C SER A 197 -2.43 -1.52 -12.60
N ALA A 198 -3.47 -0.70 -12.78
CA ALA A 198 -4.34 -0.73 -13.94
C ALA A 198 -3.59 -0.31 -15.20
N PHE A 199 -2.82 0.78 -15.13
CA PHE A 199 -2.00 1.24 -16.26
C PHE A 199 -0.93 0.21 -16.65
N SER A 200 -0.21 -0.35 -15.67
CA SER A 200 0.82 -1.37 -15.91
C SER A 200 0.22 -2.63 -16.55
N THR A 201 -0.96 -3.06 -16.09
CA THR A 201 -1.69 -4.18 -16.69
C THR A 201 -2.10 -3.88 -18.12
N HIS A 202 -2.63 -2.68 -18.37
CA HIS A 202 -3.03 -2.25 -19.71
C HIS A 202 -1.84 -2.21 -20.68
N THR A 203 -0.73 -1.58 -20.27
CA THR A 203 0.49 -1.46 -21.08
C THR A 203 1.16 -2.82 -21.30
N THR A 204 1.11 -3.73 -20.32
CA THR A 204 1.56 -5.13 -20.50
C THR A 204 0.76 -5.84 -21.60
N ARG A 205 -0.57 -5.72 -21.59
CA ARG A 205 -1.44 -6.28 -22.64
C ARG A 205 -1.18 -5.63 -24.01
N ARG A 206 -0.92 -4.32 -24.02
CA ARG A 206 -0.50 -3.56 -25.22
C ARG A 206 0.79 -4.14 -25.80
N TYR A 207 1.80 -4.38 -24.96
CA TYR A 207 3.08 -5.00 -25.37
C TYR A 207 2.90 -6.41 -25.92
N GLN A 208 2.05 -7.23 -25.29
CA GLN A 208 1.72 -8.58 -25.79
C GLN A 208 1.03 -8.51 -27.16
N THR A 209 0.07 -7.61 -27.33
CA THR A 209 -0.67 -7.41 -28.59
C THR A 209 0.27 -7.02 -29.73
N HIS A 210 1.23 -6.13 -29.46
CA HIS A 210 2.23 -5.70 -30.43
C HIS A 210 3.45 -6.63 -30.52
N ARG A 211 3.43 -7.78 -29.83
CA ARG A 211 4.52 -8.78 -29.81
C ARG A 211 5.87 -8.15 -29.48
N SER A 212 5.89 -7.27 -28.46
CA SER A 212 7.13 -6.70 -27.94
C SER A 212 8.08 -7.83 -27.53
N PRO A 213 9.35 -7.81 -27.97
CA PRO A 213 10.32 -8.85 -27.61
C PRO A 213 10.68 -8.83 -26.12
N ILE A 214 10.48 -7.68 -25.48
CA ILE A 214 10.77 -7.44 -24.06
C ILE A 214 9.44 -7.12 -23.36
N PRO A 215 9.13 -7.78 -22.22
CA PRO A 215 7.91 -7.48 -21.45
C PRO A 215 7.95 -6.07 -20.88
N PHE A 216 6.78 -5.53 -20.52
CA PHE A 216 6.70 -4.23 -19.86
C PHE A 216 7.34 -4.26 -18.46
N LEU A 217 7.67 -3.08 -17.93
CA LEU A 217 8.27 -2.89 -16.61
C LEU A 217 7.38 -3.45 -15.49
N PRO A 218 7.96 -4.01 -14.40
CA PRO A 218 7.22 -4.25 -13.17
C PRO A 218 6.65 -2.95 -12.61
N GLU A 219 5.44 -3.01 -12.03
CA GLU A 219 4.71 -1.84 -11.51
C GLU A 219 5.56 -0.96 -10.59
N LYS A 220 6.25 -1.57 -9.61
CA LYS A 220 7.12 -0.85 -8.66
C LYS A 220 8.25 -0.08 -9.36
N THR A 221 8.80 -0.64 -10.44
CA THR A 221 9.87 0.00 -11.21
C THR A 221 9.31 1.15 -12.04
N PHE A 222 8.18 0.93 -12.71
CA PHE A 222 7.51 2.00 -13.47
C PHE A 222 7.11 3.17 -12.57
N LEU A 223 6.54 2.89 -11.39
CA LEU A 223 6.19 3.88 -10.38
C LEU A 223 7.40 4.73 -9.97
N ALA A 224 8.54 4.11 -9.67
CA ALA A 224 9.76 4.82 -9.29
C ALA A 224 10.28 5.71 -10.43
N ILE A 225 10.25 5.21 -11.67
CA ILE A 225 10.66 5.97 -12.86
C ILE A 225 9.74 7.17 -13.07
N TRP A 226 8.42 6.97 -12.99
CA TRP A 226 7.46 8.06 -13.19
C TRP A 226 7.61 9.15 -12.13
N PHE A 227 7.81 8.80 -10.86
CA PHE A 227 8.11 9.80 -9.83
C PHE A 227 9.44 10.53 -10.08
N GLY A 228 10.47 9.84 -10.57
CA GLY A 228 11.71 10.49 -10.97
C GLY A 228 11.53 11.43 -12.17
N PHE A 229 10.62 11.09 -13.09
CA PHE A 229 10.29 11.93 -14.23
C PHE A 229 9.49 13.16 -13.82
N ILE A 230 8.43 12.99 -13.03
CA ILE A 230 7.56 14.09 -12.60
C ILE A 230 8.31 15.13 -11.76
N GLU A 231 9.36 14.71 -11.03
CA GLU A 231 10.30 15.61 -10.35
C GLU A 231 11.03 16.55 -11.33
N LEU A 232 11.29 16.12 -12.57
CA LEU A 232 11.94 16.95 -13.61
C LEU A 232 10.95 17.73 -14.45
N VAL A 233 9.74 17.21 -14.65
CA VAL A 233 8.68 17.92 -15.39
C VAL A 233 8.21 19.15 -14.61
N ASP A 234 8.37 19.11 -13.28
CA ASP A 234 7.87 20.15 -12.37
C ASP A 234 6.41 20.48 -12.67
N VAL A 235 5.58 19.43 -12.88
CA VAL A 235 4.13 19.55 -13.06
C VAL A 235 3.60 20.14 -11.76
N ASN A 236 3.47 21.47 -11.78
CA ASN A 236 3.17 22.39 -10.69
C ASN A 236 4.38 23.25 -10.29
N ILE A 237 4.35 24.54 -10.60
CA ILE A 237 3.69 25.48 -9.67
C ILE A 237 4.38 25.42 -8.28
N ARG A 238 5.71 25.27 -8.24
CA ARG A 238 6.45 25.28 -6.98
C ARG A 238 6.55 26.64 -6.32
N ASN A 239 6.01 27.72 -6.90
CA ASN A 239 6.16 29.03 -6.29
C ASN A 239 4.92 29.94 -6.30
N LYS A 240 3.92 29.73 -7.18
CA LYS A 240 2.80 30.69 -7.32
C LYS A 240 1.50 30.28 -6.63
N ASP A 241 1.14 28.99 -6.60
CA ASP A 241 -0.09 28.51 -5.94
C ASP A 241 0.17 27.59 -4.74
N MET A 242 1.39 27.59 -4.22
CA MET A 242 1.69 26.91 -2.97
C MET A 242 0.95 27.61 -1.84
N CYS A 243 0.22 26.86 -1.02
CA CYS A 243 -0.42 27.42 0.17
C CYS A 243 0.65 28.12 1.02
N SER A 244 0.53 29.45 1.16
CA SER A 244 1.48 30.29 1.89
C SER A 244 1.65 29.89 3.36
N LYS A 245 0.68 29.14 3.91
CA LYS A 245 0.72 28.60 5.28
C LYS A 245 1.41 27.25 5.35
N CYS A 246 1.22 26.40 4.34
CA CYS A 246 1.61 24.98 4.41
C CYS A 246 2.96 24.70 3.74
N GLY A 247 3.40 25.55 2.81
CA GLY A 247 4.64 25.32 2.06
C GLY A 247 4.56 24.09 1.15
N PRO A 248 5.71 23.62 0.63
CA PRO A 248 5.77 22.50 -0.32
C PRO A 248 5.68 21.14 0.37
N THR A 249 5.83 21.14 1.70
CA THR A 249 5.83 19.97 2.57
C THR A 249 4.94 20.28 3.77
N PRO A 250 3.60 20.21 3.61
CA PRO A 250 2.68 20.39 4.73
C PRO A 250 2.98 19.39 5.85
N ALA A 251 2.86 19.82 7.11
CA ALA A 251 3.00 18.93 8.27
C ALA A 251 2.01 17.74 8.25
N THR A 252 0.84 17.97 7.65
CA THR A 252 -0.21 16.96 7.45
C THR A 252 -0.74 17.09 6.03
N THR A 253 -0.62 16.03 5.22
CA THR A 253 -1.29 15.96 3.92
C THR A 253 -2.54 15.09 4.07
N ILE A 254 -3.71 15.69 3.88
CA ILE A 254 -4.98 14.94 3.82
C ILE A 254 -5.21 14.61 2.36
N TRP A 255 -5.09 13.34 2.02
CA TRP A 255 -5.46 12.84 0.70
C TRP A 255 -6.90 12.33 0.78
N ASP A 256 -7.85 13.16 0.39
CA ASP A 256 -9.26 12.76 0.25
C ASP A 256 -9.42 12.01 -1.07
N GLY A 257 -9.10 10.72 -1.06
CA GLY A 257 -9.16 9.84 -2.21
C GLY A 257 -10.06 8.64 -1.96
N VAL A 258 -11.37 8.87 -1.84
CA VAL A 258 -12.37 7.80 -1.99
C VAL A 258 -13.40 8.23 -3.02
N SER A 259 -13.10 8.01 -4.30
CA SER A 259 -14.08 8.13 -5.38
C SER A 259 -15.05 6.95 -5.33
N LEU A 260 -16.14 7.07 -4.55
CA LEU A 260 -17.30 6.20 -4.69
C LEU A 260 -18.13 6.68 -5.89
N ALA A 261 -17.74 6.24 -7.09
CA ALA A 261 -18.55 6.48 -8.28
C ALA A 261 -19.79 5.57 -8.24
N PHE A 262 -20.92 6.09 -7.74
CA PHE A 262 -22.21 5.47 -7.96
C PHE A 262 -22.68 5.80 -9.38
N ARG A 263 -23.15 4.80 -10.13
CA ARG A 263 -23.91 5.07 -11.36
C ARG A 263 -25.08 5.99 -11.00
N ARG A 264 -25.42 6.95 -11.86
CA ARG A 264 -26.49 7.94 -11.63
C ARG A 264 -27.82 7.30 -11.22
N GLU A 265 -28.12 6.10 -11.73
CA GLU A 265 -29.28 5.28 -11.37
C GLU A 265 -29.31 4.80 -9.90
N HIS A 266 -28.16 4.78 -9.22
CA HIS A 266 -28.01 4.41 -7.81
C HIS A 266 -27.89 5.62 -6.88
N VAL A 267 -27.84 6.84 -7.42
CA VAL A 267 -27.87 8.08 -6.64
C VAL A 267 -29.31 8.34 -6.22
N LYS A 268 -29.67 7.90 -5.01
CA LYS A 268 -30.96 8.25 -4.39
C LYS A 268 -30.98 9.75 -4.09
N THR A 269 -32.15 10.38 -4.15
CA THR A 269 -32.37 11.78 -3.74
C THR A 269 -31.98 12.06 -2.28
N SER A 270 -31.83 11.01 -1.46
CA SER A 270 -31.39 11.08 -0.07
C SER A 270 -29.86 11.05 0.12
N LEU A 271 -29.08 10.92 -0.97
CA LEU A 271 -27.62 10.99 -0.89
C LEU A 271 -27.19 12.44 -1.00
N GLU A 272 -26.87 13.03 0.14
CA GLU A 272 -26.18 14.32 0.22
C GLU A 272 -24.67 14.07 0.26
N PRO A 273 -23.87 14.90 -0.43
CA PRO A 273 -22.43 14.81 -0.29
C PRO A 273 -22.04 15.00 1.19
N PRO A 274 -21.07 14.23 1.71
CA PRO A 274 -20.62 14.35 3.10
C PRO A 274 -19.98 15.73 3.41
N THR A 275 -19.84 16.58 2.40
CA THR A 275 -19.28 17.92 2.44
C THR A 275 -20.32 19.04 2.38
N VAL A 276 -21.64 18.75 2.46
CA VAL A 276 -22.64 19.82 2.60
C VAL A 276 -22.40 20.54 3.92
N ILE A 277 -21.92 21.78 3.83
CA ILE A 277 -21.77 22.67 4.97
C ILE A 277 -23.18 23.11 5.37
N THR A 278 -23.69 22.53 6.45
CA THR A 278 -24.92 23.00 7.10
C THR A 278 -24.58 24.09 8.10
N ASP A 279 -25.44 25.09 8.26
CA ASP A 279 -25.24 26.17 9.24
C ASP A 279 -25.18 25.67 10.70
N ASP A 280 -25.75 24.50 10.99
CA ASP A 280 -25.70 23.82 12.28
C ASP A 280 -25.13 22.39 12.12
N PRO A 281 -23.82 22.24 11.86
CA PRO A 281 -23.24 20.92 11.69
C PRO A 281 -23.29 20.18 13.03
N PRO A 282 -23.58 18.87 13.05
CA PRO A 282 -23.58 18.11 14.29
C PRO A 282 -22.18 18.10 14.91
N ILE A 283 -21.96 18.94 15.93
CA ILE A 283 -20.69 19.00 16.66
C ILE A 283 -20.59 17.77 17.56
N ARG A 284 -19.63 16.89 17.25
CA ARG A 284 -19.28 15.76 18.09
C ARG A 284 -18.18 16.18 19.05
N SER A 285 -18.52 16.54 20.27
CA SER A 285 -17.57 17.00 21.30
C SER A 285 -16.56 15.93 21.74
N ASN A 286 -16.82 14.64 21.43
CA ASN A 286 -15.98 13.50 21.84
C ASN A 286 -15.79 12.47 20.70
N VAL A 287 -15.07 12.84 19.64
CA VAL A 287 -14.69 11.90 18.57
C VAL A 287 -13.49 11.05 19.01
N ASN A 288 -13.72 10.15 19.98
CA ASN A 288 -12.70 9.20 20.41
C ASN A 288 -12.76 7.94 19.55
N TYR A 289 -11.65 7.62 18.88
CA TYR A 289 -11.50 6.37 18.14
C TYR A 289 -11.85 5.19 19.05
N VAL A 290 -12.81 4.36 18.63
CA VAL A 290 -13.15 3.14 19.37
C VAL A 290 -12.02 2.15 19.17
N ARG A 291 -11.30 1.84 20.24
CA ARG A 291 -10.23 0.82 20.21
C ARG A 291 -10.86 -0.57 20.04
N GLU A 292 -10.04 -1.53 19.63
CA GLU A 292 -10.41 -2.95 19.55
C GLU A 292 -11.62 -3.20 18.63
N GLN A 293 -11.57 -2.68 17.40
CA GLN A 293 -12.60 -2.95 16.40
C GLN A 293 -12.30 -4.20 15.57
N GLN A 294 -11.09 -4.75 15.66
CA GLN A 294 -10.65 -5.92 14.90
C GLN A 294 -11.35 -7.21 15.37
N CYS A 295 -11.37 -8.25 14.53
CA CYS A 295 -11.92 -9.56 14.91
C CYS A 295 -11.20 -10.09 16.17
N ILE A 296 -9.88 -10.25 16.08
CA ILE A 296 -9.00 -10.49 17.23
C ILE A 296 -8.54 -9.12 17.74
N SER A 297 -8.89 -8.73 18.97
CA SER A 297 -8.53 -7.40 19.51
C SER A 297 -7.02 -7.26 19.82
N ASP A 298 -6.36 -8.35 20.22
CA ASP A 298 -4.93 -8.38 20.52
C ASP A 298 -4.08 -8.27 19.26
N LYS A 299 -3.28 -7.19 19.18
CA LYS A 299 -2.38 -6.92 18.05
C LYS A 299 -1.24 -7.93 17.94
N THR A 300 -0.67 -8.35 19.06
CA THR A 300 0.44 -9.30 19.11
C THR A 300 -0.02 -10.66 18.60
N LEU A 301 -1.22 -11.09 19.02
CA LEU A 301 -1.83 -12.34 18.53
C LEU A 301 -2.09 -12.30 17.01
N ARG A 302 -2.61 -11.18 16.48
CA ARG A 302 -2.78 -11.00 15.02
C ARG A 302 -1.45 -11.10 14.27
N GLN A 303 -0.41 -10.42 14.75
CA GLN A 303 0.91 -10.45 14.14
C GLN A 303 1.51 -11.86 14.16
N LEU A 304 1.37 -12.58 15.27
CA LEU A 304 1.83 -13.96 15.40
C LEU A 304 1.09 -14.89 14.44
N LEU A 305 -0.23 -14.76 14.34
CA LEU A 305 -1.07 -15.52 13.41
C LEU A 305 -0.65 -15.28 11.96
N ARG A 306 -0.47 -14.01 11.56
CA ARG A 306 0.03 -13.67 10.22
C ARG A 306 1.44 -14.21 9.99
N LYS A 307 2.35 -14.14 10.96
CA LYS A 307 3.71 -14.67 10.82
C LYS A 307 3.70 -16.18 10.56
N VAL A 308 2.86 -16.93 11.27
CA VAL A 308 2.78 -18.39 11.08
C VAL A 308 2.19 -18.74 9.71
N ILE A 309 1.16 -18.02 9.26
CA ILE A 309 0.50 -18.30 7.98
C ILE A 309 1.29 -17.77 6.79
N ALA A 310 1.88 -16.58 6.90
CA ALA A 310 2.64 -15.95 5.83
C ALA A 310 4.01 -16.62 5.66
N GLY A 311 4.42 -16.81 4.41
CA GLY A 311 5.74 -17.33 4.05
C GLY A 311 5.68 -18.69 3.36
N PRO A 312 6.85 -19.31 3.08
CA PRO A 312 6.93 -20.60 2.41
C PRO A 312 6.10 -21.67 3.13
N SER A 313 5.54 -22.61 2.38
CA SER A 313 4.72 -23.69 2.92
C SER A 313 5.51 -24.48 3.98
N LEU A 314 4.98 -24.55 5.20
CA LEU A 314 5.55 -25.36 6.30
C LEU A 314 5.38 -26.87 6.06
N PHE A 315 4.67 -27.25 4.99
CA PHE A 315 4.22 -28.62 4.73
C PHE A 315 5.00 -29.30 3.59
N LYS A 316 5.81 -28.57 2.83
CA LYS A 316 6.64 -29.10 1.74
C LYS A 316 8.00 -29.55 2.25
N ASN A 317 8.55 -30.64 1.69
CA ASN A 317 9.94 -31.02 1.93
C ASN A 317 10.87 -29.86 1.52
N PRO A 318 11.92 -29.55 2.28
CA PRO A 318 13.03 -28.76 1.77
C PRO A 318 13.77 -29.62 0.73
N SER A 319 13.23 -29.73 -0.50
CA SER A 319 14.01 -30.23 -1.62
C SER A 319 15.06 -29.15 -1.95
N PRO A 320 16.34 -29.50 -2.18
CA PRO A 320 17.40 -28.54 -2.49
C PRO A 320 17.24 -27.87 -3.87
N THR A 321 16.13 -28.10 -4.57
CA THR A 321 15.83 -27.60 -5.91
C THR A 321 14.41 -27.02 -5.94
N VAL A 322 14.24 -25.79 -5.45
CA VAL A 322 13.01 -25.02 -5.71
C VAL A 322 13.38 -23.72 -6.40
N ASN A 323 13.20 -23.72 -7.72
CA ASN A 323 13.01 -22.51 -8.50
C ASN A 323 11.72 -21.84 -8.00
N LEU A 324 11.86 -20.66 -7.40
CA LEU A 324 10.75 -19.77 -7.02
C LEU A 324 10.02 -19.34 -8.30
N THR A 325 8.97 -20.07 -8.67
CA THR A 325 7.94 -19.56 -9.57
C THR A 325 6.97 -18.76 -8.71
N VAL A 326 6.95 -17.46 -8.97
CA VAL A 326 6.00 -16.50 -8.41
C VAL A 326 4.61 -16.89 -8.92
N THR A 327 3.70 -17.22 -8.00
CA THR A 327 2.27 -17.20 -8.28
C THR A 327 1.69 -15.93 -7.68
N ASP A 328 1.03 -15.15 -8.53
CA ASP A 328 0.31 -13.92 -8.21
C ASP A 328 -0.84 -14.14 -7.22
N ASP A 329 -1.20 -13.02 -6.57
CA ASP A 329 -2.44 -12.72 -5.86
C ASP A 329 -2.68 -13.35 -4.47
N ALA A 330 -1.95 -12.84 -3.48
CA ALA A 330 -2.51 -12.17 -2.28
C ALA A 330 -1.41 -11.92 -1.23
N ALA A 331 -1.54 -10.79 -0.52
CA ALA A 331 -0.67 -10.30 0.58
C ALA A 331 0.60 -9.54 0.16
N ASN A 332 0.40 -8.29 -0.26
CA ASN A 332 1.41 -7.24 -0.13
C ASN A 332 1.56 -6.90 1.36
N LEU A 333 2.48 -7.59 2.05
CA LEU A 333 3.02 -7.13 3.33
C LEU A 333 4.49 -6.75 3.09
N SER A 334 4.72 -5.45 3.20
CA SER A 334 6.01 -4.78 3.08
C SER A 334 7.03 -5.32 4.08
N SER A 335 8.12 -5.92 3.59
CA SER A 335 9.42 -5.84 4.23
C SER A 335 10.34 -5.03 3.31
N GLU A 336 10.62 -3.80 3.71
CA GLU A 336 11.69 -2.99 3.15
C GLU A 336 13.03 -3.60 3.55
N ASP A 337 13.85 -3.95 2.56
CA ASP A 337 15.30 -3.77 2.51
C ASP A 337 15.89 -4.76 1.49
N GLU A 338 16.89 -4.27 0.73
CA GLU A 338 17.77 -5.01 -0.18
C GLU A 338 17.37 -5.03 -1.68
N PHE A 339 17.54 -3.89 -2.36
CA PHE A 339 17.74 -3.85 -3.81
C PHE A 339 19.15 -3.34 -4.13
N GLY A 340 20.02 -4.26 -4.54
CA GLY A 340 21.35 -3.99 -5.05
C GLY A 340 21.72 -5.00 -6.12
N ALA A 341 22.02 -4.49 -7.32
CA ALA A 341 22.74 -5.07 -8.46
C ALA A 341 22.37 -6.51 -8.90
N LEU A 342 21.87 -6.64 -10.13
CA LEU A 342 21.96 -7.88 -10.92
C LEU A 342 23.45 -8.20 -11.20
N PRO A 343 23.93 -9.42 -10.94
CA PRO A 343 25.14 -9.95 -11.56
C PRO A 343 24.80 -10.83 -12.77
N ASP A 344 25.60 -10.67 -13.82
CA ASP A 344 25.78 -11.65 -14.89
C ASP A 344 26.41 -12.94 -14.34
N ASP A 345 25.91 -14.06 -14.86
CA ASP A 345 26.48 -15.40 -15.00
C ASP A 345 27.08 -16.18 -13.80
N ALA A 346 26.66 -17.45 -13.73
CA ALA A 346 27.01 -18.54 -12.81
C ALA A 346 26.50 -18.40 -11.35
N GLN A 347 25.35 -19.03 -11.08
CA GLN A 347 24.74 -19.15 -9.75
C GLN A 347 25.65 -19.88 -8.74
N SER A 348 26.48 -19.12 -8.04
CA SER A 348 26.91 -19.43 -6.69
C SER A 348 25.84 -18.88 -5.72
N PHE A 349 24.98 -19.76 -5.22
CA PHE A 349 23.99 -19.43 -4.19
C PHE A 349 24.71 -18.85 -2.96
N LYS A 350 24.42 -17.59 -2.60
CA LYS A 350 24.95 -17.00 -1.36
C LYS A 350 24.42 -17.80 -0.15
N PRO A 351 25.28 -18.41 0.68
CA PRO A 351 24.84 -19.28 1.80
C PRO A 351 24.03 -18.54 2.89
N GLY A 352 24.12 -17.21 2.97
CA GLY A 352 23.40 -16.41 3.96
C GLY A 352 21.88 -16.39 3.80
N THR A 353 21.35 -16.50 2.58
CA THR A 353 19.90 -16.39 2.32
C THR A 353 19.15 -17.66 2.74
N GLN A 354 19.79 -18.83 2.58
CA GLN A 354 19.22 -20.11 3.01
C GLN A 354 19.17 -20.24 4.54
N ALA A 355 20.21 -19.77 5.24
CA ALA A 355 20.24 -19.76 6.70
C ALA A 355 19.12 -18.89 7.29
N LYS A 356 18.85 -17.72 6.69
CA LYS A 356 17.75 -16.84 7.09
C LYS A 356 16.38 -17.49 6.85
N ALA A 357 16.18 -18.11 5.68
CA ALA A 357 14.93 -18.80 5.35
C ALA A 357 14.67 -20.00 6.28
N ARG A 358 15.71 -20.79 6.60
CA ARG A 358 15.63 -21.90 7.55
C ARG A 358 15.26 -21.41 8.95
N LYS A 359 15.93 -20.36 9.42
CA LYS A 359 15.62 -19.74 10.72
C LYS A 359 14.19 -19.22 10.78
N ASP A 360 13.70 -18.58 9.71
CA ASP A 360 12.31 -18.11 9.64
C ASP A 360 11.30 -19.26 9.75
N ILE A 361 11.56 -20.39 9.07
CA ILE A 361 10.74 -21.60 9.19
C ILE A 361 10.78 -22.15 10.63
N GLU A 362 11.96 -22.24 11.25
CA GLU A 362 12.13 -22.70 12.63
C GLU A 362 11.40 -21.78 13.64
N ASP A 363 11.49 -20.47 13.45
CA ASP A 363 10.79 -19.46 14.25
C ASP A 363 9.26 -19.55 14.08
N ARG A 364 8.77 -19.90 12.89
CA ARG A 364 7.33 -20.09 12.63
C ARG A 364 6.81 -21.38 13.26
N VAL A 365 7.54 -22.49 13.11
CA VAL A 365 7.17 -23.79 13.69
C VAL A 365 7.15 -23.71 15.23
N SER A 366 8.16 -23.08 15.83
CA SER A 366 8.22 -22.92 17.29
C SER A 366 7.11 -22.03 17.86
N ALA A 367 6.54 -21.11 17.05
CA ALA A 367 5.43 -20.27 17.46
C ALA A 367 4.06 -20.97 17.48
N ILE A 368 3.89 -22.08 16.75
CA ILE A 368 2.59 -22.76 16.57
C ILE A 368 1.92 -23.15 17.90
N PRO A 369 2.60 -23.79 18.88
CA PRO A 369 1.95 -24.22 20.12
C PRO A 369 1.41 -23.04 20.94
N GLY A 370 2.21 -21.97 21.07
CA GLY A 370 1.81 -20.77 21.79
C GLY A 370 0.66 -20.04 21.09
N LEU A 371 0.63 -20.04 19.76
CA LEU A 371 -0.46 -19.48 18.98
C LEU A 371 -1.75 -20.29 19.14
N CYS A 372 -1.69 -21.63 19.12
CA CYS A 372 -2.86 -22.49 19.35
C CYS A 372 -3.48 -22.21 20.72
N SER A 373 -2.66 -22.15 21.77
CA SER A 373 -3.13 -21.88 23.13
C SER A 373 -3.77 -20.49 23.28
N GLN A 374 -3.19 -19.46 22.66
CA GLN A 374 -3.76 -18.12 22.68
C GLN A 374 -5.10 -18.03 21.92
N LEU A 375 -5.21 -18.70 20.76
CA LEU A 375 -6.46 -18.75 20.00
C LEU A 375 -7.53 -19.54 20.74
N GLU A 376 -7.17 -20.62 21.43
CA GLU A 376 -8.08 -21.39 22.28
C GLU A 376 -8.58 -20.57 23.47
N GLY A 377 -7.71 -19.78 24.10
CA GLY A 377 -8.09 -18.84 25.15
C GLY A 377 -9.03 -17.72 24.67
N LEU A 378 -8.97 -17.36 23.38
CA LEU A 378 -9.92 -16.43 22.76
C LEU A 378 -11.27 -17.11 22.45
N ASN A 379 -11.21 -18.29 21.84
CA ASN A 379 -12.36 -19.15 21.56
C ASN A 379 -11.90 -20.59 21.28
N GLY A 380 -12.42 -21.55 22.04
CA GLY A 380 -12.00 -22.95 21.92
C GLY A 380 -12.15 -23.54 20.51
N SER A 381 -13.22 -23.20 19.79
CA SER A 381 -13.44 -23.66 18.42
C SER A 381 -12.45 -23.06 17.43
N LEU A 382 -12.07 -21.79 17.63
CA LEU A 382 -11.05 -21.13 16.81
C LEU A 382 -9.65 -21.75 17.02
N GLY A 383 -9.28 -22.03 18.27
CA GLY A 383 -8.04 -22.73 18.62
C GLY A 383 -8.00 -24.14 18.03
N ALA A 384 -9.08 -24.92 18.19
CA ALA A 384 -9.20 -26.26 17.62
C ALA A 384 -9.14 -26.26 16.09
N LEU A 385 -9.82 -25.31 15.44
CA LEU A 385 -9.80 -25.16 13.99
C LEU A 385 -8.39 -24.85 13.47
N PHE A 386 -7.68 -23.94 14.15
CA PHE A 386 -6.31 -23.61 13.80
C PHE A 386 -5.39 -24.82 14.01
N ALA A 387 -5.48 -25.50 15.15
CA ALA A 387 -4.68 -26.68 15.46
C ALA A 387 -4.88 -27.82 14.45
N ARG A 388 -6.11 -28.00 13.93
CA ARG A 388 -6.44 -29.02 12.92
C ARG A 388 -5.68 -28.83 11.60
N TRP A 389 -5.45 -27.59 11.18
CA TRP A 389 -4.92 -27.25 9.85
C TRP A 389 -3.51 -26.69 9.86
N PHE A 390 -3.12 -26.02 10.95
CA PHE A 390 -1.84 -25.34 11.11
C PHE A 390 -1.08 -25.82 12.37
N GLY A 391 -1.69 -26.65 13.20
CA GLY A 391 -1.05 -27.18 14.41
C GLY A 391 0.10 -28.13 14.12
N MET A 392 0.88 -28.45 15.16
CA MET A 392 2.05 -29.33 15.05
C MET A 392 1.69 -30.70 14.45
N ALA A 393 0.52 -31.25 14.76
CA ALA A 393 0.06 -32.50 14.19
C ALA A 393 -0.11 -32.41 12.66
N ALA A 394 -0.66 -31.30 12.14
CA ALA A 394 -0.82 -31.08 10.71
C ALA A 394 0.53 -30.87 10.00
N VAL A 395 1.45 -30.12 10.63
CA VAL A 395 2.81 -29.91 10.13
C VAL A 395 3.60 -31.22 10.08
N CYS A 396 3.60 -32.00 11.15
CA CYS A 396 4.25 -33.32 11.20
C CYS A 396 3.64 -34.30 10.18
N ALA A 397 2.32 -34.26 10.00
CA ALA A 397 1.60 -35.04 8.99
C ALA A 397 1.72 -34.48 7.56
N ARG A 398 2.41 -33.34 7.37
CA ARG A 398 2.59 -32.65 6.09
C ARG A 398 1.26 -32.38 5.37
N ARG A 399 0.22 -32.08 6.13
CA ARG A 399 -1.11 -31.81 5.63
C ARG A 399 -1.25 -30.34 5.31
N GLU A 400 -1.16 -30.00 4.02
CA GLU A 400 -1.31 -28.61 3.59
C GLU A 400 -2.74 -28.11 3.85
N PRO A 401 -2.91 -26.94 4.49
CA PRO A 401 -4.22 -26.39 4.80
C PRO A 401 -4.92 -25.95 3.50
N PRO A 402 -6.19 -26.33 3.29
CA PRO A 402 -6.95 -25.85 2.14
C PRO A 402 -7.03 -24.32 2.11
N ASN A 403 -7.00 -23.75 0.91
CA ASN A 403 -7.01 -22.29 0.71
C ASN A 403 -8.13 -21.54 1.46
N PRO A 404 -9.38 -22.06 1.56
CA PRO A 404 -10.43 -21.39 2.33
C PRO A 404 -10.07 -21.17 3.81
N TYR A 405 -9.39 -22.12 4.47
CA TYR A 405 -8.95 -21.94 5.86
C TYR A 405 -7.80 -20.92 5.96
N GLN A 406 -6.87 -20.92 5.00
CA GLN A 406 -5.79 -19.92 4.97
C GLN A 406 -6.38 -18.50 4.85
N ARG A 407 -7.29 -18.29 3.89
CA ARG A 407 -7.98 -17.00 3.70
C ARG A 407 -8.77 -16.58 4.92
N PHE A 408 -9.49 -17.53 5.53
CA PHE A 408 -10.23 -17.28 6.77
C PHE A 408 -9.32 -16.73 7.88
N PHE A 409 -8.21 -17.41 8.19
CA PHE A 409 -7.32 -16.96 9.26
C PHE A 409 -6.58 -15.67 8.92
N VAL A 410 -6.19 -15.44 7.66
CA VAL A 410 -5.61 -14.15 7.24
C VAL A 410 -6.60 -13.01 7.47
N GLN A 411 -7.87 -13.22 7.14
CA GLN A 411 -8.90 -12.19 7.24
C GLN A 411 -9.25 -11.84 8.68
N ILE A 412 -9.43 -12.83 9.57
CA ILE A 412 -9.71 -12.53 10.99
C ILE A 412 -8.49 -11.93 11.70
N ALA A 413 -7.30 -12.18 11.17
CA ALA A 413 -6.07 -11.60 11.66
C ALA A 413 -5.85 -10.18 11.16
N ALA A 414 -6.69 -9.59 10.31
CA ALA A 414 -6.45 -8.29 9.67
C ALA A 414 -6.52 -7.09 10.66
N GLU A 415 -5.90 -5.94 10.34
CA GLU A 415 -5.90 -4.74 11.22
C GLU A 415 -7.20 -3.93 11.13
N GLU A 416 -8.01 -4.26 10.14
CA GLU A 416 -9.28 -3.67 9.77
C GLU A 416 -10.36 -3.93 10.84
N SER A 417 -11.35 -3.04 10.89
CA SER A 417 -12.53 -3.25 11.73
C SER A 417 -13.30 -4.49 11.27
N ILE A 418 -13.78 -5.31 12.20
CA ILE A 418 -14.65 -6.45 11.88
C ILE A 418 -15.89 -6.00 11.09
N LEU A 419 -16.31 -4.74 11.22
CA LEU A 419 -17.46 -4.21 10.47
C LEU A 419 -17.16 -3.87 9.01
N GLN A 420 -15.88 -3.78 8.62
CA GLN A 420 -15.50 -3.76 7.21
C GLN A 420 -15.64 -5.15 6.58
N MET A 421 -15.45 -6.21 7.37
CA MET A 421 -15.71 -7.59 6.94
C MET A 421 -17.21 -7.95 7.01
N MET A 422 -17.92 -7.47 8.04
CA MET A 422 -19.30 -7.85 8.33
C MET A 422 -20.12 -6.64 8.78
N ASN A 423 -20.75 -5.96 7.83
CA ASN A 423 -21.71 -4.90 8.12
C ASN A 423 -23.02 -5.45 8.72
N ARG A 424 -23.96 -4.56 9.08
CA ARG A 424 -25.22 -4.95 9.75
C ARG A 424 -26.05 -5.99 8.96
N PRO A 425 -26.28 -5.84 7.63
CA PRO A 425 -26.90 -6.89 6.83
C PRO A 425 -26.14 -8.23 6.86
N ALA A 426 -24.81 -8.19 6.75
CA ALA A 426 -24.00 -9.40 6.78
C ALA A 426 -24.09 -10.13 8.14
N ILE A 427 -24.11 -9.40 9.26
CA ILE A 427 -24.36 -9.98 10.60
C ILE A 427 -25.74 -10.64 10.65
N ALA A 428 -26.79 -10.01 10.11
CA ALA A 428 -28.13 -10.59 10.09
C ALA A 428 -28.18 -11.90 9.27
N ASN A 429 -27.53 -11.93 8.10
CA ASN A 429 -27.41 -13.14 7.30
C ASN A 429 -26.61 -14.22 8.03
N LEU A 430 -25.54 -13.84 8.74
CA LEU A 430 -24.76 -14.78 9.53
C LEU A 430 -25.59 -15.40 10.66
N LYS A 431 -26.42 -14.60 11.34
CA LYS A 431 -27.37 -15.12 12.34
C LYS A 431 -28.35 -16.11 11.74
N ALA A 432 -28.93 -15.79 10.59
CA ALA A 432 -29.86 -16.69 9.90
C ALA A 432 -29.19 -18.03 9.57
N PHE A 433 -27.95 -18.00 9.08
CA PHE A 433 -27.14 -19.19 8.87
C PHE A 433 -26.86 -19.96 10.17
N ILE A 434 -26.47 -19.28 11.26
CA ILE A 434 -26.23 -19.91 12.57
C ILE A 434 -27.48 -20.60 13.10
N SER A 435 -28.67 -20.00 12.90
CA SER A 435 -29.94 -20.58 13.34
C SER A 435 -30.38 -21.79 12.51
N SER A 436 -30.04 -21.83 11.21
CA SER A 436 -30.40 -22.94 10.33
C SER A 436 -29.30 -23.19 9.28
N PRO A 437 -28.23 -23.95 9.62
CA PRO A 437 -27.13 -24.19 8.70
C PRO A 437 -27.57 -25.10 7.55
N SER A 438 -27.59 -24.59 6.32
CA SER A 438 -28.00 -25.32 5.12
C SER A 438 -27.30 -24.74 3.89
N ARG A 439 -27.35 -25.45 2.75
CA ARG A 439 -26.82 -24.90 1.48
C ARG A 439 -27.47 -23.56 1.12
N GLN A 440 -28.78 -23.43 1.35
CA GLN A 440 -29.52 -22.21 1.03
C GLN A 440 -29.09 -21.03 1.91
N THR A 441 -28.84 -21.26 3.20
CA THR A 441 -28.41 -20.20 4.12
C THR A 441 -26.93 -19.85 3.96
N ILE A 442 -26.10 -20.74 3.41
CA ILE A 442 -24.71 -20.43 3.02
C ILE A 442 -24.69 -19.33 1.94
N ASP A 443 -25.59 -19.35 0.96
CA ASP A 443 -25.63 -18.33 -0.09
C ASP A 443 -25.87 -16.91 0.46
N GLY A 444 -26.54 -16.80 1.62
CA GLY A 444 -26.69 -15.55 2.35
C GLY A 444 -25.36 -14.98 2.89
N LEU A 445 -24.31 -15.80 2.98
CA LEU A 445 -22.98 -15.42 3.43
C LEU A 445 -22.08 -14.90 2.31
N ILE A 446 -22.56 -14.75 1.08
CA ILE A 446 -21.76 -14.21 -0.04
C ILE A 446 -21.17 -12.82 0.26
N THR A 447 -21.79 -12.08 1.17
CA THR A 447 -21.32 -10.78 1.68
C THR A 447 -20.17 -10.88 2.68
N ILE A 448 -19.82 -12.10 3.12
CA ILE A 448 -18.68 -12.44 3.97
C ILE A 448 -17.87 -13.53 3.24
N PRO A 449 -17.10 -13.18 2.19
CA PRO A 449 -16.54 -14.15 1.24
C PRO A 449 -15.72 -15.26 1.89
N THR A 450 -14.98 -14.95 2.97
CA THR A 450 -14.15 -15.94 3.66
C THR A 450 -14.97 -17.01 4.38
N LEU A 451 -16.13 -16.67 4.96
CA LEU A 451 -17.03 -17.66 5.56
C LEU A 451 -17.80 -18.43 4.49
N TYR A 452 -18.22 -17.75 3.42
CA TYR A 452 -18.86 -18.41 2.28
C TYR A 452 -17.97 -19.51 1.68
N ASP A 453 -16.72 -19.17 1.34
CA ASP A 453 -15.76 -20.10 0.75
C ASP A 453 -15.47 -21.27 1.70
N LEU A 454 -15.29 -20.97 2.99
CA LEU A 454 -15.04 -21.96 4.04
C LEU A 454 -16.18 -22.99 4.15
N PHE A 455 -17.42 -22.52 4.29
CA PHE A 455 -18.57 -23.41 4.48
C PHE A 455 -18.97 -24.12 3.21
N ARG A 456 -18.82 -23.48 2.04
CA ARG A 456 -19.02 -24.15 0.76
C ARG A 456 -18.02 -25.28 0.57
N TYR A 457 -16.75 -25.06 0.94
CA TYR A 457 -15.72 -26.09 0.92
C TYR A 457 -16.08 -27.28 1.83
N GLU A 458 -16.45 -27.04 3.10
CA GLU A 458 -16.83 -28.12 4.01
C GLU A 458 -18.08 -28.86 3.56
N PHE A 459 -19.12 -28.14 3.11
CA PHE A 459 -20.35 -28.78 2.65
C PHE A 459 -20.11 -29.67 1.42
N ASN A 460 -19.22 -29.25 0.52
CA ASN A 460 -18.86 -30.07 -0.64
C ASN A 460 -18.03 -31.30 -0.25
N LEU A 461 -17.23 -31.21 0.81
CA LEU A 461 -16.35 -32.30 1.24
C LEU A 461 -17.08 -33.33 2.11
N THR A 462 -17.87 -32.89 3.08
CA THR A 462 -18.43 -33.74 4.15
C THR A 462 -19.96 -33.69 4.24
N ALA A 463 -20.64 -32.95 3.35
CA ALA A 463 -22.09 -32.69 3.41
C ALA A 463 -22.58 -32.11 4.75
N SER A 464 -21.66 -31.67 5.60
CA SER A 464 -21.90 -31.13 6.94
C SER A 464 -20.78 -30.15 7.28
N ILE A 465 -21.08 -29.21 8.17
CA ILE A 465 -20.13 -28.22 8.67
C ILE A 465 -19.49 -28.77 9.93
N SER A 466 -18.18 -28.63 10.06
CA SER A 466 -17.45 -29.07 11.25
C SER A 466 -17.86 -28.26 12.49
N SER A 467 -17.85 -28.90 13.66
CA SER A 467 -18.11 -28.25 14.94
C SER A 467 -17.17 -27.07 15.19
N GLU A 468 -15.91 -27.19 14.78
CA GLU A 468 -14.90 -26.15 14.96
C GLU A 468 -15.19 -24.93 14.07
N SER A 469 -15.46 -25.12 12.78
CA SER A 469 -15.79 -24.02 11.87
C SER A 469 -17.10 -23.33 12.25
N PHE A 470 -18.10 -24.10 12.69
CA PHE A 470 -19.36 -23.55 13.16
C PHE A 470 -19.20 -22.72 14.45
N GLY A 471 -18.40 -23.20 15.41
CA GLY A 471 -18.09 -22.47 16.64
C GLY A 471 -17.31 -21.18 16.38
N ALA A 472 -16.33 -21.20 15.47
CA ALA A 472 -15.59 -20.00 15.05
C ALA A 472 -16.51 -18.95 14.40
N CYS A 473 -17.50 -19.39 13.63
CA CYS A 473 -18.52 -18.52 13.02
C CYS A 473 -19.44 -17.87 14.05
N ARG A 474 -19.90 -18.62 15.07
CA ARG A 474 -20.68 -18.03 16.19
C ARG A 474 -19.89 -16.95 16.91
N TRP A 475 -18.62 -17.23 17.22
CA TRP A 475 -17.73 -16.25 17.84
C TRP A 475 -17.58 -14.98 16.99
N LEU A 476 -17.39 -15.11 15.67
CA LEU A 476 -17.33 -13.96 14.77
C LEU A 476 -18.60 -13.13 14.76
N CYS A 477 -19.77 -13.78 14.79
CA CYS A 477 -21.06 -13.10 14.88
C CYS A 477 -21.15 -12.26 16.16
N GLU A 478 -20.90 -12.88 17.32
CA GLU A 478 -20.93 -12.23 18.63
C GLU A 478 -19.95 -11.07 18.72
N ARG A 479 -18.74 -11.26 18.16
CA ARG A 479 -17.71 -10.23 18.09
C ARG A 479 -18.15 -9.04 17.24
N GLY A 480 -18.72 -9.30 16.06
CA GLY A 480 -19.22 -8.29 15.14
C GLY A 480 -20.33 -7.45 15.77
N GLU A 481 -21.26 -8.11 16.46
CA GLU A 481 -22.34 -7.45 17.20
C GLU A 481 -21.82 -6.58 18.35
N THR A 482 -20.84 -7.09 19.10
CA THR A 482 -20.24 -6.36 20.22
C THR A 482 -19.60 -5.06 19.73
N VAL A 483 -18.85 -5.11 18.63
CA VAL A 483 -18.21 -3.92 18.03
C VAL A 483 -19.27 -2.97 17.46
N LEU A 484 -20.28 -3.49 16.76
CA LEU A 484 -21.38 -2.69 16.23
C LEU A 484 -22.13 -1.95 17.34
N ASN A 485 -22.50 -2.65 18.42
CA ASN A 485 -23.23 -2.07 19.53
C ASN A 485 -22.38 -1.03 20.28
N ARG A 486 -21.07 -1.24 20.45
CA ARG A 486 -20.16 -0.21 21.00
C ARG A 486 -20.15 1.06 20.15
N LEU A 487 -20.08 0.90 18.82
CA LEU A 487 -20.06 2.04 17.90
C LEU A 487 -21.41 2.77 17.87
N LEU A 488 -22.52 2.04 17.88
CA LEU A 488 -23.86 2.64 17.95
C LEU A 488 -24.08 3.38 19.26
N ALA A 489 -23.69 2.80 20.40
CA ALA A 489 -23.81 3.43 21.71
C ALA A 489 -23.02 4.74 21.81
N ARG A 490 -21.82 4.80 21.20
CA ARG A 490 -20.98 6.01 21.16
C ARG A 490 -21.44 7.04 20.14
N ASN A 491 -22.02 6.61 19.03
CA ASN A 491 -22.51 7.49 17.97
C ASN A 491 -23.98 7.89 18.14
N ALA A 492 -24.66 7.42 19.19
CA ALA A 492 -26.01 7.89 19.52
C ALA A 492 -25.97 9.39 19.75
N ARG A 493 -26.80 10.15 19.03
CA ARG A 493 -26.92 11.60 19.23
C ARG A 493 -27.21 11.88 20.72
N PRO A 494 -26.58 12.91 21.32
CA PRO A 494 -26.99 13.35 22.65
C PRO A 494 -28.49 13.65 22.64
N GLN A 495 -29.25 12.94 23.47
CA GLN A 495 -30.72 13.10 23.55
C GLN A 495 -31.15 14.52 23.93
N GLY A 496 -30.22 15.40 24.35
CA GLY A 496 -30.49 16.78 24.75
C GLY A 496 -30.67 17.80 23.62
N ALA A 497 -30.33 17.48 22.36
CA ALA A 497 -30.42 18.48 21.27
C ALA A 497 -31.82 18.57 20.61
N LEU A 498 -32.70 17.58 20.80
CA LEU A 498 -34.04 17.56 20.21
C LEU A 498 -35.14 18.16 21.12
N ALA A 499 -34.81 18.51 22.36
CA ALA A 499 -35.78 19.09 23.30
C ALA A 499 -35.88 20.62 23.20
N ALA A 500 -34.98 21.30 22.47
CA ALA A 500 -34.93 22.76 22.39
C ALA A 500 -35.67 23.35 21.18
N THR A 501 -36.00 22.55 20.17
CA THR A 501 -36.85 22.98 19.05
C THR A 501 -38.28 22.54 19.33
N GLY A 502 -39.05 23.42 19.99
CA GLY A 502 -40.49 23.27 20.19
C GLY A 502 -41.29 23.36 18.88
N LEU A 503 -40.96 22.50 17.92
CA LEU A 503 -41.79 22.24 16.74
C LEU A 503 -42.60 20.99 17.03
N ALA A 504 -43.92 21.21 17.04
CA ALA A 504 -44.93 20.24 17.34
C ALA A 504 -44.70 18.91 16.59
N ARG A 505 -44.90 17.82 17.33
CA ARG A 505 -45.19 16.50 16.78
C ARG A 505 -46.35 16.63 15.80
N ASP A 506 -46.07 16.44 14.53
CA ASP A 506 -47.05 15.93 13.57
C ASP A 506 -46.39 14.87 12.69
N SER A 507 -47.16 13.80 12.49
CA SER A 507 -46.93 12.61 11.68
C SER A 507 -46.02 11.51 12.25
N GLU A 508 -46.70 10.42 12.61
CA GLU A 508 -46.21 9.07 12.76
C GLU A 508 -45.31 8.66 11.59
N LEU A 509 -44.01 8.46 11.84
CA LEU A 509 -43.17 7.69 10.94
C LEU A 509 -43.31 6.21 11.29
N PRO A 510 -43.69 5.33 10.35
CA PRO A 510 -43.93 3.93 10.65
C PRO A 510 -42.62 3.26 11.07
N VAL A 511 -42.67 2.70 12.28
CA VAL A 511 -41.84 1.60 12.74
C VAL A 511 -41.88 0.48 11.70
N GLU A 512 -40.71 -0.07 11.37
CA GLU A 512 -40.51 -1.34 10.65
C GLU A 512 -41.10 -1.45 9.23
N LYS A 513 -40.24 -1.28 8.21
CA LYS A 513 -40.41 -2.01 6.95
C LYS A 513 -39.24 -2.94 6.69
N ASN A 514 -39.53 -4.23 6.88
CA ASN A 514 -38.79 -5.38 6.40
C ASN A 514 -38.39 -5.21 4.93
N TRP A 515 -37.10 -5.31 4.64
CA TRP A 515 -36.59 -5.38 3.27
C TRP A 515 -36.79 -6.80 2.75
N LYS A 516 -37.95 -7.06 2.13
CA LYS A 516 -38.10 -8.24 1.27
C LYS A 516 -37.43 -7.95 -0.08
N LEU A 517 -36.47 -8.80 -0.45
CA LEU A 517 -36.03 -8.97 -1.82
C LEU A 517 -37.27 -9.29 -2.67
N VAL A 518 -37.59 -8.46 -3.66
CA VAL A 518 -38.44 -8.89 -4.77
C VAL A 518 -37.51 -9.37 -5.87
N SER A 519 -37.43 -10.69 -6.01
CA SER A 519 -36.98 -11.31 -7.25
C SER A 519 -38.03 -11.04 -8.32
N ALA A 520 -37.66 -10.35 -9.38
CA ALA A 520 -38.39 -10.40 -10.64
C ALA A 520 -37.37 -10.62 -11.75
N VAL A 521 -37.21 -11.89 -12.10
CA VAL A 521 -36.75 -12.30 -13.43
C VAL A 521 -37.89 -11.98 -14.37
N GLU A 522 -37.73 -11.00 -15.27
CA GLU A 522 -38.59 -10.90 -16.45
C GLU A 522 -37.83 -10.28 -17.63
N GLN A 523 -37.43 -11.21 -18.51
CA GLN A 523 -37.52 -11.16 -19.96
C GLN A 523 -36.90 -9.99 -20.74
N CYS A 524 -35.87 -10.38 -21.51
CA CYS A 524 -35.42 -9.76 -22.74
C CYS A 524 -36.55 -9.16 -23.59
N ARG A 525 -36.37 -7.92 -24.04
CA ARG A 525 -36.79 -7.43 -25.37
C ARG A 525 -35.98 -6.18 -25.73
N PHE A 526 -35.07 -6.34 -26.69
CA PHE A 526 -34.47 -5.23 -27.43
C PHE A 526 -35.49 -4.68 -28.42
N PRO A 527 -35.69 -3.36 -28.54
CA PRO A 527 -36.22 -2.77 -29.75
C PRO A 527 -35.06 -2.53 -30.73
N GLN A 528 -35.14 -3.21 -31.88
CA GLN A 528 -34.48 -2.76 -33.10
C GLN A 528 -35.04 -1.39 -33.47
N HIS A 529 -34.15 -0.42 -33.72
CA HIS A 529 -34.48 0.68 -34.61
C HIS A 529 -33.39 0.79 -35.68
N GLN A 530 -33.80 0.42 -36.89
CA GLN A 530 -33.28 0.93 -38.15
C GLN A 530 -33.66 2.40 -38.26
N TYR A 531 -32.68 3.28 -38.45
CA TYR A 531 -32.46 4.10 -39.65
C TYR A 531 -31.12 4.83 -39.52
#